data_AF-M0BL59-F1
#
_entry.id   AF-M0BL59-F1
#
_cell.length_a   1.000
_cell.length_b   1.000
_cell.length_c   1.000
_cell.angle_alpha   90.00
_cell.angle_beta   90.00
_cell.angle_gamma   90.00
#
_symmetry.space_group_name_H-M   'P 1'
#
loop_
_entity.id
_entity.type
_entity.pdbx_description
1 polymer ?
#
loop_
_entity_poly.entity_id
_entity_poly.type
_entity_poly.pdbx_seq_one_letter_code
_entity_poly.pdbx_strand_id
1 'polypeptide(L)'
;MNVDRERLPRSGWLFVGLLVMALLTSLFNALVFHPLGLPLSFSAATVIAGMAPVIIYVGVWYDEEKRPYWEHNRLRIATDVTFVVIGTLLGASVALFGLLELGLPRLPRELVAMLVGLVAGWALFYTRNPEIYFQNIDGNGN
;
A
#
# COMPACT_ATOMS: atom_id res chain seq x y z
N MET A 1 -14.28 -15.38 -8.47
CA MET A 1 -15.28 -14.29 -8.48
C MET A 1 -14.80 -13.25 -9.49
N ASN A 2 -15.32 -13.30 -10.72
CA ASN A 2 -14.85 -12.50 -11.86
C ASN A 2 -15.50 -11.11 -11.81
N VAL A 3 -15.25 -10.36 -10.72
CA VAL A 3 -15.80 -8.99 -10.58
C VAL A 3 -15.09 -8.12 -11.60
N ASP A 4 -15.80 -7.69 -12.65
CA ASP A 4 -15.70 -6.40 -13.33
C ASP A 4 -14.32 -5.72 -13.56
N ARG A 5 -13.26 -6.47 -13.87
CA ARG A 5 -12.07 -5.87 -14.53
C ARG A 5 -12.45 -5.16 -15.83
N GLU A 6 -13.54 -5.61 -16.45
CA GLU A 6 -14.06 -5.07 -17.71
C GLU A 6 -14.95 -3.83 -17.54
N ARG A 7 -15.47 -3.52 -16.34
CA ARG A 7 -16.35 -2.32 -16.18
C ARG A 7 -15.59 -1.01 -16.17
N LEU A 8 -14.36 -1.01 -15.67
CA LEU A 8 -13.53 0.19 -15.59
C LEU A 8 -12.08 -0.18 -15.92
N PRO A 9 -11.34 0.68 -16.62
CA PRO A 9 -9.91 0.48 -16.82
C PRO A 9 -9.17 0.49 -15.47
N ARG A 10 -7.93 -0.03 -15.45
CA ARG A 10 -7.05 -0.05 -14.26
C ARG A 10 -7.01 1.30 -13.53
N SER A 11 -6.92 2.39 -14.27
CA SER A 11 -6.93 3.76 -13.73
C SER A 11 -8.23 4.09 -13.00
N GLY A 12 -9.40 3.68 -13.52
CA GLY A 12 -10.69 3.89 -12.88
C GLY A 12 -10.78 3.23 -11.51
N TRP A 13 -10.36 1.97 -11.40
CA TRP A 13 -10.32 1.26 -10.12
C TRP A 13 -9.28 1.83 -9.16
N LEU A 14 -8.13 2.28 -9.65
CA LEU A 14 -7.16 3.01 -8.82
C LEU A 14 -7.78 4.28 -8.24
N PHE A 15 -8.43 5.11 -9.05
CA PHE A 15 -9.07 6.33 -8.57
C PHE A 15 -10.14 6.05 -7.52
N VAL A 16 -11.04 5.10 -7.78
CA VAL A 16 -12.09 4.73 -6.84
C VAL A 16 -11.49 4.20 -5.53
N GLY A 17 -10.54 3.27 -5.62
CA GLY A 17 -9.90 2.70 -4.43
C GLY A 17 -9.14 3.74 -3.61
N LEU A 18 -8.39 4.62 -4.28
CA LEU A 18 -7.62 5.68 -3.62
C LEU A 18 -8.54 6.70 -2.95
N LEU A 19 -9.63 7.08 -3.62
CA LEU A 19 -10.64 7.97 -3.04
C LEU A 19 -11.30 7.35 -1.81
N VAL A 20 -11.74 6.10 -1.90
CA VAL A 20 -12.34 5.39 -0.77
C VAL A 20 -11.36 5.30 0.40
N MET A 21 -10.10 4.93 0.14
CA MET A 21 -9.09 4.85 1.20
C MET A 21 -8.73 6.22 1.78
N ALA A 22 -8.68 7.28 0.96
CA ALA A 22 -8.50 8.64 1.46
C ALA A 22 -9.63 9.02 2.42
N LEU A 23 -10.88 8.78 2.05
CA LEU A 23 -12.03 9.07 2.91
C LEU A 23 -12.00 8.26 4.20
N LEU A 24 -11.72 6.96 4.13
CA LEU A 24 -11.65 6.08 5.30
C LEU A 24 -10.52 6.49 6.25
N THR A 25 -9.34 6.79 5.72
CA THR A 25 -8.20 7.22 6.54
C THR A 25 -8.41 8.62 7.13
N SER A 26 -9.00 9.55 6.37
CA SER A 26 -9.39 10.86 6.89
C SER A 26 -10.42 10.74 8.01
N LEU A 27 -11.43 9.89 7.85
CA LEU A 27 -12.44 9.63 8.88
C LEU A 27 -11.81 8.99 10.12
N PHE A 28 -10.93 8.00 9.93
CA PHE A 28 -10.18 7.38 11.03
C PHE A 28 -9.34 8.41 11.79
N ASN A 29 -8.60 9.26 11.08
CA ASN A 29 -7.79 10.31 11.69
C ASN A 29 -8.67 11.30 12.48
N ALA A 30 -9.84 11.67 11.95
CA ALA A 30 -10.77 12.56 12.63
C ALA A 30 -11.40 11.92 13.88
N LEU A 31 -11.72 10.63 13.85
CA LEU A 31 -12.38 9.93 14.96
C LEU A 31 -11.40 9.41 16.02
N VAL A 32 -10.14 9.18 15.66
CA VAL A 32 -9.16 8.56 16.56
C VAL A 32 -8.06 9.54 16.93
N PHE A 33 -7.40 10.19 15.97
CA PHE A 33 -6.23 11.02 16.25
C PHE A 33 -6.58 12.40 16.78
N HIS A 34 -7.64 13.02 16.26
CA HIS A 34 -8.07 14.33 16.73
C HIS A 34 -8.51 14.31 18.21
N PRO A 35 -9.31 13.33 18.69
CA PRO A 35 -9.64 13.23 20.12
C PRO A 35 -8.44 12.94 21.03
N LEU A 36 -7.40 12.27 20.50
CA LEU A 36 -6.19 11.93 21.25
C LEU A 36 -5.13 13.04 21.24
N GLY A 37 -5.38 14.17 20.57
CA GLY A 37 -4.43 15.28 20.49
C GLY A 37 -3.15 14.95 19.73
N LEU A 38 -3.18 13.96 18.82
CA LEU A 38 -2.00 13.52 18.09
C LEU A 38 -1.60 14.54 17.00
N PRO A 39 -0.28 14.72 16.75
CA PRO A 39 0.21 15.63 15.71
C PRO A 39 -0.30 15.30 14.30
N LEU A 40 -0.50 16.34 13.49
CA LEU A 40 -0.95 16.23 12.08
C LEU A 40 -0.02 15.36 11.20
N SER A 41 1.26 15.22 11.57
CA SER A 41 2.21 14.36 10.86
C SER A 41 1.79 12.88 10.86
N PHE A 42 1.13 12.40 11.92
CA PHE A 42 0.60 11.04 11.97
C PHE A 42 -0.54 10.82 10.97
N SER A 43 -1.30 11.88 10.66
CA SER A 43 -2.40 11.80 9.70
C SER A 43 -1.91 11.55 8.27
N ALA A 44 -0.74 12.09 7.90
CA ALA A 44 -0.15 11.82 6.59
C ALA A 44 0.30 10.36 6.47
N ALA A 45 0.94 9.83 7.53
CA ALA A 45 1.42 8.45 7.55
C ALA A 45 0.29 7.42 7.42
N THR A 46 -0.85 7.63 8.06
CA THR A 46 -2.02 6.75 7.92
C THR A 46 -2.67 6.81 6.55
N VAL A 47 -2.76 7.99 5.94
CA VAL A 47 -3.25 8.13 4.56
C VAL A 47 -2.35 7.36 3.58
N ILE A 48 -1.02 7.54 3.69
CA ILE A 48 -0.04 6.82 2.88
C ILE A 48 -0.19 5.30 3.08
N ALA A 49 -0.26 4.84 4.34
CA ALA A 49 -0.43 3.43 4.68
C ALA A 49 -1.74 2.84 4.16
N GLY A 50 -2.82 3.62 4.11
CA GLY A 50 -4.10 3.19 3.55
C GLY A 50 -4.10 3.14 2.01
N MET A 51 -3.39 4.05 1.35
CA MET A 51 -3.33 4.08 -0.12
C MET A 51 -2.44 2.98 -0.71
N ALA A 52 -1.38 2.57 0.00
CA ALA A 52 -0.45 1.56 -0.50
C ALA A 52 -1.10 0.21 -0.89
N PRO A 53 -2.00 -0.38 -0.08
CA PRO A 53 -2.76 -1.55 -0.49
C PRO A 53 -3.53 -1.34 -1.80
N VAL A 54 -4.16 -0.19 -2.01
CA VAL A 54 -4.89 0.05 -3.27
C VAL A 54 -3.94 -0.04 -4.46
N ILE A 55 -2.79 0.62 -4.38
CA ILE A 55 -1.81 0.67 -5.47
C ILE A 55 -1.29 -0.74 -5.79
N ILE A 56 -0.90 -1.49 -4.74
CA ILE A 56 -0.30 -2.82 -4.89
C ILE A 56 -1.34 -3.82 -5.41
N TYR A 57 -2.49 -3.92 -4.74
CA TYR A 57 -3.45 -4.96 -5.03
C TYR A 57 -4.24 -4.71 -6.31
N VAL A 58 -4.49 -3.46 -6.71
CA VAL A 58 -5.02 -3.18 -8.06
C VAL A 58 -3.98 -3.54 -9.12
N GLY A 59 -2.69 -3.33 -8.88
CA GLY A 59 -1.61 -3.80 -9.76
C GLY A 59 -1.64 -5.32 -9.94
N VAL A 60 -1.67 -6.07 -8.83
CA VAL A 60 -1.76 -7.54 -8.82
C VAL A 60 -3.06 -8.04 -9.44
N TRP A 61 -4.15 -7.29 -9.29
CA TRP A 61 -5.44 -7.65 -9.88
C TRP A 61 -5.44 -7.50 -11.39
N TYR A 62 -4.78 -6.51 -11.97
CA TYR A 62 -4.76 -6.32 -13.43
C TYR A 62 -3.69 -7.15 -14.14
N ASP A 63 -2.74 -7.69 -13.42
CA ASP A 63 -1.67 -8.51 -13.96
C ASP A 63 -2.14 -9.97 -14.11
N GLU A 64 -2.17 -10.49 -15.34
CA GLU A 64 -2.63 -11.85 -15.63
C GLU A 64 -1.70 -12.91 -15.07
N GLU A 65 -0.38 -12.67 -15.08
CA GLU A 65 0.62 -13.59 -14.55
C GLU A 65 0.49 -13.74 -13.03
N LYS A 66 0.02 -12.68 -12.35
CA LYS A 66 -0.17 -12.67 -10.89
C LYS A 66 -1.57 -13.10 -10.46
N ARG A 67 -2.41 -13.53 -11.39
CA ARG A 67 -3.78 -14.01 -11.09
C ARG A 67 -3.83 -15.13 -10.04
N PRO A 68 -2.88 -16.10 -9.99
CA PRO A 68 -2.87 -17.15 -8.96
C PRO A 68 -2.82 -16.60 -7.53
N TYR A 69 -2.35 -15.37 -7.31
CA TYR A 69 -2.38 -14.72 -6.01
C TYR A 69 -3.76 -14.78 -5.34
N TRP A 70 -4.82 -14.60 -6.13
CA TRP A 70 -6.20 -14.51 -5.64
C TRP A 70 -6.83 -15.87 -5.31
N GLU A 71 -6.12 -16.97 -5.57
CA GLU A 71 -6.54 -18.33 -5.22
C GLU A 71 -6.12 -18.71 -3.79
N HIS A 72 -5.26 -17.90 -3.16
CA HIS A 72 -4.90 -18.07 -1.75
C HIS A 72 -6.10 -17.94 -0.81
N ASN A 73 -6.01 -18.61 0.34
CA ASN A 73 -7.01 -18.47 1.39
C ASN A 73 -7.09 -17.00 1.88
N ARG A 74 -8.30 -16.55 2.20
CA ARG A 74 -8.61 -15.20 2.70
C ARG A 74 -7.74 -14.79 3.89
N LEU A 75 -7.41 -15.73 4.78
CA LEU A 75 -6.54 -15.46 5.93
C LEU A 75 -5.13 -15.03 5.48
N ARG A 76 -4.58 -15.66 4.45
CA ARG A 76 -3.27 -15.29 3.88
C ARG A 76 -3.34 -13.89 3.26
N ILE A 77 -4.37 -13.61 2.46
CA ILE A 77 -4.56 -12.29 1.83
C ILE A 77 -4.70 -11.19 2.91
N ALA A 78 -5.51 -11.42 3.94
CA ALA A 78 -5.67 -10.46 5.05
C ALA A 78 -4.35 -10.23 5.80
N THR A 79 -3.55 -11.27 5.95
CA THR A 79 -2.21 -11.17 6.57
C THR A 79 -1.30 -10.31 5.69
N ASP A 80 -1.22 -10.58 4.39
CA ASP A 80 -0.40 -9.81 3.47
C ASP A 80 -0.82 -8.33 3.43
N VAL A 81 -2.13 -8.02 3.44
CA VAL A 81 -2.63 -6.64 3.52
C VAL A 81 -2.14 -5.97 4.81
N THR A 82 -2.20 -6.69 5.94
CA THR A 82 -1.72 -6.19 7.23
C THR A 82 -0.23 -5.90 7.19
N PHE A 83 0.58 -6.80 6.62
CA PHE A 83 2.03 -6.58 6.44
C PHE A 83 2.32 -5.38 5.54
N VAL A 84 1.59 -5.20 4.44
CA VAL A 84 1.71 -4.03 3.56
C VAL A 84 1.43 -2.75 4.34
N VAL A 85 0.32 -2.69 5.06
CA VAL A 85 -0.06 -1.51 5.85
C VAL A 85 1.00 -1.19 6.91
N ILE A 86 1.47 -2.19 7.66
CA ILE A 86 2.50 -1.98 8.69
C ILE A 86 3.82 -1.54 8.07
N GLY A 87 4.28 -2.22 7.01
CA GLY A 87 5.52 -1.87 6.33
C GLY A 87 5.49 -0.47 5.75
N THR A 88 4.38 -0.09 5.13
CA THR A 88 4.20 1.27 4.62
C THR A 88 4.16 2.29 5.73
N LEU A 89 3.43 2.02 6.81
CA LEU A 89 3.35 2.94 7.95
C LEU A 89 4.74 3.16 8.57
N LEU A 90 5.51 2.09 8.77
CA LEU A 90 6.86 2.17 9.32
C LEU A 90 7.81 2.92 8.36
N GLY A 91 7.84 2.55 7.07
CA GLY A 91 8.69 3.21 6.08
C GLY A 91 8.38 4.69 5.93
N ALA A 92 7.10 5.05 5.84
CA ALA A 92 6.67 6.44 5.77
C ALA A 92 7.01 7.21 7.05
N SER A 93 6.83 6.60 8.22
CA SER A 93 7.17 7.23 9.51
C SER A 93 8.67 7.52 9.60
N VAL A 94 9.52 6.52 9.30
CA VAL A 94 10.98 6.70 9.32
C VAL A 94 11.41 7.82 8.39
N ALA A 95 10.85 7.88 7.17
CA ALA A 95 11.14 8.96 6.23
C ALA A 95 10.64 10.32 6.75
N LEU A 96 9.42 10.41 7.28
CA LEU A 96 8.89 11.66 7.84
C LEU A 96 9.78 12.19 8.96
N PHE A 97 10.19 11.33 9.90
CA PHE A 97 11.05 11.71 11.03
C PHE A 97 12.48 12.04 10.58
N GLY A 98 13.08 11.22 9.73
CA GLY A 98 14.45 11.44 9.24
C GLY A 98 14.58 12.72 8.39
N LEU A 99 13.49 13.18 7.77
CA LEU A 99 13.47 14.41 6.99
C LEU A 99 13.07 15.65 7.81
N LEU A 100 12.74 15.52 9.11
CA LEU A 100 12.40 16.68 9.94
C LEU A 100 13.58 17.64 10.09
N GLU A 101 14.79 17.10 10.28
CA GLU A 101 16.01 17.88 10.53
C GLU A 101 16.51 18.62 9.28
N LEU A 102 16.10 18.18 8.09
CA LEU A 102 16.47 18.80 6.83
C LEU A 102 15.67 20.07 6.52
N GLY A 103 14.70 20.45 7.37
CA GLY A 103 13.91 21.68 7.20
C GLY A 103 13.09 21.70 5.90
N LEU A 104 12.83 20.54 5.30
CA LEU A 104 12.15 20.46 4.01
C LEU A 104 10.71 20.99 4.10
N PRO A 105 10.22 21.69 3.05
CA PRO A 105 8.82 22.04 2.95
C PRO A 105 7.93 20.79 3.02
N ARG A 106 6.69 20.98 3.47
CA ARG A 106 5.73 19.88 3.72
C ARG A 106 5.56 18.94 2.52
N LEU A 107 5.36 19.49 1.32
CA LEU A 107 5.05 18.73 0.12
C LEU A 107 6.18 17.76 -0.30
N PRO A 108 7.44 18.20 -0.54
CA PRO A 108 8.52 17.28 -0.89
C PRO A 108 8.78 16.25 0.22
N ARG A 109 8.66 16.62 1.49
CA ARG A 109 8.80 15.69 2.61
C ARG A 109 7.75 14.58 2.58
N GLU A 110 6.48 14.94 2.37
CA GLU A 110 5.37 13.97 2.27
C GLU A 110 5.50 13.08 1.02
N LEU A 111 5.95 13.63 -0.11
CA LEU A 111 6.21 12.84 -1.32
C LEU A 111 7.29 11.79 -1.11
N VAL A 112 8.42 12.16 -0.47
CA VAL A 112 9.48 11.20 -0.15
C VAL A 112 8.97 10.14 0.82
N ALA A 113 8.23 10.54 1.85
CA ALA A 113 7.63 9.59 2.79
C ALA A 113 6.66 8.61 2.11
N MET A 114 5.86 9.11 1.17
CA MET A 114 4.95 8.28 0.38
C MET A 114 5.72 7.25 -0.45
N LEU A 115 6.80 7.67 -1.12
CA LEU A 115 7.64 6.77 -1.90
C LEU A 115 8.31 5.70 -1.02
N VAL A 116 8.96 6.12 0.07
CA VAL A 116 9.65 5.20 0.99
C VAL A 116 8.67 4.21 1.63
N GLY A 117 7.51 4.69 2.08
CA GLY A 117 6.46 3.84 2.62
C GLY A 117 5.91 2.86 1.58
N LEU A 118 5.64 3.32 0.36
CA LEU A 118 5.15 2.45 -0.70
C LEU A 118 6.16 1.35 -1.04
N VAL A 119 7.44 1.70 -1.17
CA VAL A 119 8.53 0.76 -1.43
C VAL A 119 8.65 -0.26 -0.28
N ALA A 120 8.57 0.18 0.98
CA ALA A 120 8.63 -0.73 2.12
C ALA A 120 7.45 -1.71 2.17
N GLY A 121 6.23 -1.23 1.95
CA GLY A 121 5.03 -2.08 1.89
C GLY A 121 5.10 -3.06 0.72
N TRP A 122 5.53 -2.59 -0.46
CA TRP A 122 5.72 -3.44 -1.63
C TRP A 122 6.82 -4.49 -1.40
N ALA A 123 7.94 -4.13 -0.77
CA ALA A 123 9.02 -5.08 -0.46
C ALA A 123 8.54 -6.20 0.49
N LEU A 124 7.71 -5.87 1.48
CA LEU A 124 7.10 -6.90 2.34
C LEU A 124 6.11 -7.78 1.58
N PHE A 125 5.31 -7.20 0.68
CA PHE A 125 4.42 -7.97 -0.18
C PHE A 125 5.19 -8.92 -1.10
N TYR A 126 6.25 -8.41 -1.72
CA TYR A 126 7.13 -9.14 -2.64
C TYR A 126 7.79 -10.33 -1.96
N THR A 127 8.41 -10.10 -0.79
CA THR A 127 9.11 -11.16 -0.04
C THR A 127 8.17 -12.21 0.53
N ARG A 128 6.91 -11.88 0.81
CA ARG A 128 5.89 -12.83 1.27
C ARG A 128 5.23 -13.65 0.18
N ASN A 129 5.32 -13.22 -1.07
CA ASN A 129 4.67 -13.88 -2.20
C ASN A 129 5.69 -14.22 -3.30
N PRO A 130 6.78 -14.96 -2.97
CA PRO A 130 7.80 -15.31 -3.96
C PRO A 130 7.22 -16.10 -5.15
N GLU A 131 6.18 -16.91 -4.92
CA GLU A 131 5.57 -17.77 -5.92
C GLU A 131 4.83 -17.03 -7.04
N ILE A 132 4.58 -15.72 -6.93
CA ILE A 132 4.02 -14.91 -8.03
C ILE A 132 5.08 -14.05 -8.72
N TYR A 133 6.33 -14.06 -8.24
CA TYR A 133 7.43 -13.26 -8.78
C TYR A 133 8.59 -14.11 -9.32
N PHE A 134 8.78 -15.33 -8.83
CA PHE A 134 9.93 -16.18 -9.17
C PHE A 134 9.59 -17.42 -10.03
N GLN A 135 8.37 -17.53 -10.58
CA GLN A 135 7.93 -18.69 -11.39
C GLN A 135 8.83 -19.04 -12.59
N ASN A 136 9.67 -18.10 -13.05
CA ASN A 136 10.51 -18.27 -14.24
C ASN A 136 11.98 -18.65 -13.94
N ILE A 137 12.38 -18.85 -12.69
CA ILE A 137 13.78 -19.19 -12.36
C ILE A 137 14.03 -20.71 -12.37
N ASP A 138 13.00 -21.53 -12.11
CA ASP A 138 13.15 -22.99 -11.99
C ASP A 138 12.87 -23.76 -13.31
N GLY A 139 12.52 -23.07 -14.39
CA GLY A 139 12.13 -23.67 -15.69
C GLY A 139 13.24 -23.88 -16.72
N ASN A 140 14.47 -23.39 -16.47
CA ASN A 140 15.60 -23.44 -17.41
C ASN A 140 16.79 -24.24 -16.85
N GLY A 141 16.49 -25.38 -16.21
CA GLY A 141 17.48 -26.28 -15.59
C GLY A 141 17.60 -27.66 -16.20
N ASN A 142 17.24 -27.86 -17.48
CA ASN A 142 17.52 -29.07 -18.25
C ASN A 142 18.26 -28.74 -19.55
#